data_AF-A0A9P1AC15-F1
#
_entry.id   AF-A0A9P1AC15-F1
#
_cell.length_a   1.000
_cell.length_b   1.000
_cell.length_c   1.000
_cell.angle_alpha   90.00
_cell.angle_beta   90.00
_cell.angle_gamma   90.00
#
_symmetry.space_group_name_H-M   'P 1'
#
loop_
_entity.id
_entity.type
_entity.pdbx_description
1 polymer ?
#
loop_
_entity_poly.entity_id
_entity_poly.type
_entity_poly.pdbx_seq_one_letter_code
_entity_poly.pdbx_strand_id
1 'polypeptide(L)'
;MTDSLSEKLDVMSIELENGSRRTSFALSENELDEGESSPFNVSPETVKILSADIADVYYDGKELKHIEDDKEDIRKLFEKYIKDKEFKRKMDTYGLDVIGIFAFGSSATPLASCSGDLDLCIWLRPKEGKKGWKFDPNHPLRVLLKNLRSTRFGVSSKNWKAPIQIPSAKVPIVKAIIYGYDVDVSVHIGEEQHPNTCAARTIQAYGLYNPKFVPLCFYVKEWFNHIVRQNSAEAIIPNSYTVTLMLAQFMQQKKLLPNLFAIYEDRFFYPSTDTTFPDLRGDCSITDADLERFQRDSQHLLKEEVGLTFYRFLHYLTTEVDLKNEVMLVESAEYVPYSSMEDVVRKHELLIYDVFDKFNPGRRIKFLDGFIDFLKTAKGMIENSGNPARLSDRLYCIKIDYKKIERHCRLHNITANVSNDQEQEEEMARKDVVETEKKKKNRPSTAERKKKANPVGPVDDGTSSPEGSDQQQQQKGQRGGFKGGLQRKKNGASSSTSPENE
;
A
#
# COMPACT_ATOMS: atom_id res chain seq x y z
N MET A 1 3.36 32.46 -7.59
CA MET A 1 2.24 31.66 -8.16
C MET A 1 2.00 30.34 -7.40
N THR A 2 2.81 30.02 -6.37
CA THR A 2 2.68 28.82 -5.52
C THR A 2 1.72 28.96 -4.34
N ASP A 3 1.34 30.20 -3.97
CA ASP A 3 0.40 30.43 -2.86
C ASP A 3 -1.04 30.02 -3.22
N SER A 4 -1.39 29.91 -4.51
CA SER A 4 -2.76 29.67 -4.97
C SER A 4 -3.34 28.29 -4.61
N LEU A 5 -2.55 27.24 -4.39
CA LEU A 5 -3.08 25.88 -4.15
C LEU A 5 -3.34 25.62 -2.67
N SER A 6 -2.40 26.01 -1.80
CA SER A 6 -2.63 26.08 -0.36
C SER A 6 -3.70 27.11 -0.07
N GLU A 7 -3.70 28.31 -0.69
CA GLU A 7 -4.79 29.29 -0.53
C GLU A 7 -6.11 28.80 -1.12
N LYS A 8 -6.20 27.96 -2.15
CA LYS A 8 -7.50 27.45 -2.62
C LYS A 8 -8.08 26.39 -1.67
N LEU A 9 -7.25 25.48 -1.16
CA LEU A 9 -7.66 24.52 -0.12
C LEU A 9 -7.91 25.21 1.23
N ASP A 10 -7.12 26.23 1.56
CA ASP A 10 -7.30 27.07 2.75
C ASP A 10 -8.45 28.06 2.57
N VAL A 11 -8.77 28.62 1.39
CA VAL A 11 -9.95 29.47 1.18
C VAL A 11 -11.22 28.62 1.30
N MET A 12 -11.22 27.39 0.79
CA MET A 12 -12.27 26.43 1.09
C MET A 12 -12.33 26.07 2.58
N SER A 13 -11.21 26.11 3.32
CA SER A 13 -11.14 25.87 4.77
C SER A 13 -11.42 27.14 5.61
N ILE A 14 -11.17 28.35 5.10
CA ILE A 14 -11.31 29.66 5.75
C ILE A 14 -12.73 30.17 5.57
N GLU A 15 -13.40 29.85 4.46
CA GLU A 15 -14.87 29.93 4.35
C GLU A 15 -15.57 29.04 5.39
N LEU A 16 -14.87 28.03 5.93
CA LEU A 16 -15.35 27.20 7.03
C LEU A 16 -14.88 27.69 8.42
N GLU A 17 -13.66 28.22 8.57
CA GLU A 17 -13.10 28.66 9.87
C GLU A 17 -13.55 30.06 10.32
N ASN A 18 -13.84 31.01 9.41
CA ASN A 18 -14.30 32.35 9.79
C ASN A 18 -15.80 32.44 10.10
N GLY A 19 -16.48 31.29 10.18
CA GLY A 19 -17.89 31.17 10.50
C GLY A 19 -18.17 30.47 11.83
N SER A 20 -18.03 31.17 12.96
CA SER A 20 -18.80 30.84 14.19
C SER A 20 -20.32 31.06 14.02
N ARG A 21 -20.76 31.29 12.78
CA ARG A 21 -22.09 30.92 12.31
C ARG A 21 -21.93 29.64 11.51
N ARG A 22 -22.56 28.55 11.97
CA ARG A 22 -22.96 27.40 11.14
C ARG A 22 -23.16 27.88 9.70
N THR A 23 -22.21 27.63 8.82
CA THR A 23 -22.47 27.62 7.39
C THR A 23 -23.35 26.39 7.21
N SER A 24 -24.66 26.61 7.33
CA SER A 24 -25.58 25.75 6.62
C SER A 24 -25.07 25.74 5.19
N PHE A 25 -24.58 24.59 4.71
CA PHE A 25 -24.63 24.30 3.28
C PHE A 25 -26.00 24.78 2.84
N ALA A 26 -26.05 25.87 2.06
CA ALA A 26 -27.31 26.48 1.67
C ALA A 26 -28.10 25.37 0.98
N LEU A 27 -29.10 24.88 1.69
CA LEU A 27 -30.08 23.93 1.18
C LEU A 27 -30.69 24.65 -0.01
N SER A 28 -30.36 24.22 -1.22
CA SER A 28 -31.31 24.47 -2.29
C SER A 28 -32.51 23.62 -1.90
N GLU A 29 -33.55 24.25 -1.36
CA GLU A 29 -34.92 23.73 -1.32
C GLU A 29 -35.45 23.62 -2.76
N ASN A 30 -34.69 22.96 -3.63
CA ASN A 30 -35.25 22.47 -4.86
C ASN A 30 -36.11 21.29 -4.44
N GLU A 31 -37.43 21.51 -4.52
CA GLU A 31 -38.46 20.48 -4.49
C GLU A 31 -37.96 19.29 -5.30
N LEU A 32 -37.44 18.28 -4.61
CA LEU A 32 -37.17 16.99 -5.19
C LEU A 32 -38.54 16.41 -5.53
N ASP A 33 -38.79 16.26 -6.82
CA ASP A 33 -39.97 15.62 -7.38
C ASP A 33 -40.26 14.33 -6.58
N GLU A 34 -41.31 14.36 -5.74
CA GLU A 34 -41.57 13.36 -4.68
C GLU A 34 -41.98 11.97 -5.22
N GLY A 35 -41.75 11.69 -6.51
CA GLY A 35 -42.30 10.54 -7.23
C GLY A 35 -41.37 9.32 -7.36
N GLU A 36 -40.05 9.48 -7.25
CA GLU A 36 -39.13 8.34 -7.35
C GLU A 36 -38.55 7.99 -5.98
N SER A 37 -39.08 6.93 -5.38
CA SER A 37 -38.48 6.32 -4.19
C SER A 37 -37.01 6.03 -4.48
N SER A 38 -36.11 6.76 -3.81
CA SER A 38 -34.66 6.51 -3.88
C SER A 38 -34.41 5.01 -3.77
N PRO A 39 -33.57 4.40 -4.64
CA PRO A 39 -33.27 2.97 -4.59
C PRO A 39 -32.54 2.55 -3.30
N PHE A 40 -32.23 3.51 -2.41
CA PHE A 40 -31.50 3.30 -1.19
C PHE A 40 -32.41 3.40 0.03
N ASN A 41 -32.36 2.37 0.89
CA ASN A 41 -33.07 2.32 2.17
C ASN A 41 -32.37 3.15 3.26
N VAL A 42 -32.03 4.42 2.98
CA VAL A 42 -31.40 5.33 3.93
C VAL A 42 -32.18 6.63 3.98
N SER A 43 -32.61 7.02 5.19
CA SER A 43 -33.38 8.26 5.36
C SER A 43 -32.50 9.49 5.09
N PRO A 44 -33.08 10.60 4.59
CA PRO A 44 -32.34 11.87 4.44
C PRO A 44 -31.69 12.36 5.74
N GLU A 45 -32.32 12.12 6.89
CA GLU A 45 -31.78 12.48 8.21
C GLU A 45 -30.54 11.65 8.56
N THR A 46 -30.56 10.35 8.29
CA THR A 46 -29.40 9.46 8.43
C THR A 46 -28.24 9.94 7.56
N VAL A 47 -28.51 10.35 6.32
CA VAL A 47 -27.51 10.90 5.40
C VAL A 47 -26.87 12.17 5.98
N LYS A 48 -27.68 13.11 6.48
CA LYS A 48 -27.21 14.37 7.08
C LYS A 48 -26.29 14.14 8.28
N ILE A 49 -26.69 13.24 9.18
CA ILE A 49 -25.88 12.94 10.37
C ILE A 49 -24.57 12.27 9.97
N LEU A 50 -24.60 11.34 9.02
CA LEU A 50 -23.39 10.71 8.52
C LEU A 50 -22.47 11.72 7.83
N SER A 51 -23.02 12.70 7.11
CA SER A 51 -22.25 13.81 6.52
C SER A 51 -21.59 14.67 7.60
N ALA A 52 -22.31 15.00 8.66
CA ALA A 52 -21.78 15.77 9.79
C ALA A 52 -20.67 14.99 10.51
N ASP A 53 -20.90 13.71 10.81
CA ASP A 53 -19.91 12.83 11.42
C ASP A 53 -18.61 12.72 10.59
N ILE A 54 -18.71 12.59 9.26
CA ILE A 54 -17.55 12.56 8.35
C ILE A 54 -16.79 13.89 8.40
N ALA A 55 -17.51 15.00 8.39
CA ALA A 55 -16.92 16.33 8.51
C ALA A 55 -16.21 16.50 9.85
N ASP A 56 -16.86 16.16 10.96
CA ASP A 56 -16.29 16.28 12.31
C ASP A 56 -14.99 15.47 12.42
N VAL A 57 -14.99 14.19 12.01
CA VAL A 57 -13.77 13.36 12.01
C VAL A 57 -12.67 13.94 11.13
N TYR A 58 -13.02 14.50 9.97
CA TYR A 58 -12.06 15.12 9.08
C TYR A 58 -11.46 16.39 9.70
N TYR A 59 -12.28 17.34 10.15
CA TYR A 59 -11.78 18.62 10.67
C TYR A 59 -11.08 18.47 12.04
N ASP A 60 -11.55 17.56 12.90
CA ASP A 60 -10.89 17.28 14.18
C ASP A 60 -9.57 16.51 14.00
N GLY A 61 -9.49 15.67 12.96
CA GLY A 61 -8.34 14.81 12.70
C GLY A 61 -7.30 15.38 11.75
N LYS A 62 -7.70 16.29 10.85
CA LYS A 62 -6.83 16.92 9.85
C LYS A 62 -5.65 17.58 10.55
N GLU A 63 -4.49 17.45 9.94
CA GLU A 63 -3.28 18.08 10.45
C GLU A 63 -3.45 19.59 10.62
N LEU A 64 -3.17 20.06 11.84
CA LEU A 64 -3.19 21.50 12.16
C LEU A 64 -1.96 22.18 11.54
N LYS A 65 -2.12 23.43 11.12
CA LYS A 65 -1.05 24.20 10.43
C LYS A 65 0.29 24.20 11.16
N HIS A 66 0.29 24.34 12.49
CA HIS A 66 1.55 24.33 13.26
C HIS A 66 2.25 22.95 13.25
N ILE A 67 1.49 21.85 13.15
CA ILE A 67 2.05 20.50 13.00
C ILE A 67 2.63 20.33 11.59
N GLU A 68 1.93 20.83 10.57
CA GLU A 68 2.44 20.86 9.20
C GLU A 68 3.75 21.66 9.12
N ASP A 69 3.79 22.85 9.72
CA ASP A 69 4.98 23.70 9.81
C ASP A 69 6.14 22.98 10.52
N ASP A 70 5.88 22.33 11.66
CA ASP A 70 6.89 21.55 12.39
C ASP A 70 7.46 20.40 11.53
N LYS A 71 6.59 19.66 10.83
CA LYS A 71 7.00 18.56 9.94
C LYS A 71 7.77 19.07 8.72
N GLU A 72 7.38 20.21 8.18
CA GLU A 72 8.09 20.88 7.10
C GLU A 72 9.49 21.35 7.56
N ASP A 73 9.62 21.83 8.79
CA ASP A 73 10.92 22.18 9.37
C ASP A 73 11.81 20.95 9.60
N ILE A 74 11.23 19.81 10.03
CA ILE A 74 11.93 18.53 10.04
C ILE A 74 12.40 18.15 8.62
N ARG A 75 11.53 18.26 7.61
CA ARG A 75 11.90 17.97 6.21
C ARG A 75 13.06 18.84 5.74
N LYS A 76 13.01 20.16 5.99
CA LYS A 76 14.10 21.11 5.67
C LYS A 76 15.40 20.75 6.38
N LEU A 77 15.33 20.26 7.61
CA LEU A 77 16.51 19.79 8.34
C LEU A 77 17.19 18.61 7.62
N PHE A 78 16.42 17.61 7.21
CA PHE A 78 16.94 16.51 6.40
C PHE A 78 17.45 16.99 5.04
N GLU A 79 16.74 17.92 4.39
CA GLU A 79 17.13 18.50 3.11
C GLU A 79 18.49 19.20 3.19
N LYS A 80 18.70 20.01 4.23
CA LYS A 80 19.99 20.63 4.53
C LYS A 80 21.07 19.57 4.74
N TYR A 81 20.77 18.51 5.48
CA TYR A 81 21.71 17.42 5.73
C TYR A 81 22.10 16.65 4.45
N ILE A 82 21.16 16.27 3.60
CA ILE A 82 21.50 15.52 2.37
C ILE A 82 22.25 16.39 1.35
N LYS A 83 22.11 17.72 1.45
CA LYS A 83 22.88 18.70 0.68
C LYS A 83 24.31 18.91 1.21
N ASP A 84 24.61 18.42 2.42
CA ASP A 84 25.93 18.52 3.03
C ASP A 84 27.02 17.81 2.20
N LYS A 85 28.22 18.41 2.16
CA LYS A 85 29.35 17.90 1.38
C LYS A 85 29.79 16.52 1.85
N GLU A 86 29.71 16.21 3.14
CA GLU A 86 30.11 14.90 3.68
C GLU A 86 29.16 13.80 3.23
N PHE A 87 27.84 14.04 3.29
CA PHE A 87 26.84 13.07 2.83
C PHE A 87 26.97 12.82 1.33
N LYS A 88 27.03 13.89 0.53
CA LYS A 88 27.24 13.80 -0.92
C LYS A 88 28.52 13.05 -1.26
N ARG A 89 29.65 13.39 -0.62
CA ARG A 89 30.93 12.67 -0.83
C ARG A 89 30.81 11.19 -0.50
N LYS A 90 30.08 10.80 0.54
CA LYS A 90 29.85 9.37 0.84
C LYS A 90 29.03 8.71 -0.28
N MET A 91 27.94 9.32 -0.73
CA MET A 91 27.14 8.76 -1.84
C MET A 91 27.94 8.68 -3.14
N ASP A 92 28.79 9.67 -3.40
CA ASP A 92 29.73 9.73 -4.52
C ASP A 92 30.66 8.52 -4.57
N THR A 93 31.20 8.08 -3.42
CA THR A 93 32.03 6.86 -3.35
C THR A 93 31.28 5.59 -3.73
N TYR A 94 29.95 5.58 -3.62
CA TYR A 94 29.10 4.50 -4.11
C TYR A 94 28.70 4.68 -5.57
N GLY A 95 29.00 5.83 -6.18
CA GLY A 95 28.56 6.21 -7.52
C GLY A 95 27.06 6.50 -7.57
N LEU A 96 26.56 7.17 -6.52
CA LEU A 96 25.19 7.64 -6.42
C LEU A 96 25.18 9.16 -6.35
N ASP A 97 24.35 9.78 -7.17
CA ASP A 97 24.02 11.20 -7.09
C ASP A 97 22.85 11.40 -6.13
N VAL A 98 23.00 12.34 -5.20
CA VAL A 98 21.91 12.74 -4.31
C VAL A 98 20.99 13.68 -5.08
N ILE A 99 19.81 13.18 -5.43
CA ILE A 99 18.80 13.99 -6.10
C ILE A 99 18.12 14.88 -5.06
N GLY A 100 17.47 14.30 -4.04
CA GLY A 100 16.72 15.10 -3.07
C GLY A 100 16.11 14.28 -1.94
N ILE A 101 15.29 14.94 -1.13
CA ILE A 101 14.43 14.31 -0.13
C ILE A 101 13.03 14.86 -0.26
N PHE A 102 12.03 14.00 -0.14
CA PHE A 102 10.63 14.36 -0.31
C PHE A 102 9.76 13.63 0.71
N ALA A 103 8.66 14.27 1.08
CA ALA A 103 7.59 13.58 1.80
C ALA A 103 6.87 12.62 0.84
N PHE A 104 6.39 11.50 1.35
CA PHE A 104 5.50 10.60 0.61
C PHE A 104 4.39 10.08 1.54
N GLY A 105 3.56 9.15 1.04
CA GLY A 105 2.49 8.58 1.86
C GLY A 105 1.46 9.63 2.26
N SER A 106 0.89 9.51 3.45
CA SER A 106 -0.09 10.51 3.92
C SER A 106 0.53 11.89 4.11
N SER A 107 1.80 11.99 4.50
CA SER A 107 2.50 13.26 4.74
C SER A 107 2.67 14.10 3.47
N ALA A 108 2.48 13.51 2.28
CA ALA A 108 2.50 14.22 1.00
C ALA A 108 1.10 14.41 0.41
N THR A 109 0.03 14.17 1.16
CA THR A 109 -1.34 14.27 0.66
C THR A 109 -2.23 15.02 1.65
N PRO A 110 -3.40 15.51 1.22
CA PRO A 110 -4.41 16.05 2.14
C PRO A 110 -5.00 15.03 3.13
N LEU A 111 -4.48 13.79 3.16
CA LEU A 111 -4.88 12.71 4.07
C LEU A 111 -3.97 12.60 5.31
N ALA A 112 -3.06 13.56 5.51
CA ALA A 112 -2.26 13.68 6.73
C ALA A 112 -3.16 13.98 7.94
N SER A 113 -2.94 13.25 9.03
CA SER A 113 -3.61 13.48 10.31
C SER A 113 -2.63 14.07 11.32
N CYS A 114 -3.14 14.77 12.34
CA CYS A 114 -2.32 15.31 13.44
C CYS A 114 -1.43 14.26 14.13
N SER A 115 -1.90 13.01 14.18
CA SER A 115 -1.21 11.88 14.79
C SER A 115 -0.40 11.05 13.80
N GLY A 116 -0.41 11.43 12.51
CA GLY A 116 0.31 10.73 11.45
C GLY A 116 1.82 10.91 11.58
N ASP A 117 2.56 9.91 11.10
CA ASP A 117 4.00 9.98 10.92
C ASP A 117 4.40 10.93 9.78
N LEU A 118 5.68 11.28 9.77
CA LEU A 118 6.34 11.95 8.66
C LEU A 118 7.17 10.94 7.86
N ASP A 119 6.60 10.53 6.73
CA ASP A 119 7.24 9.63 5.77
C ASP A 119 8.15 10.41 4.81
N LEU A 120 9.47 10.23 4.93
CA LEU A 120 10.47 10.86 4.07
C LEU A 120 11.21 9.85 3.20
N CYS A 121 11.50 10.20 1.97
CA CYS A 121 12.30 9.37 1.08
C CYS A 121 13.46 10.16 0.49
N ILE A 122 14.67 9.62 0.63
CA ILE A 122 15.86 10.14 -0.03
C ILE A 122 15.93 9.53 -1.43
N TRP A 123 15.89 10.37 -2.47
CA TRP A 123 16.10 9.94 -3.84
C TRP A 123 17.57 10.00 -4.21
N LEU A 124 18.12 8.85 -4.58
CA LEU A 124 19.45 8.69 -5.14
C LEU A 124 19.37 8.20 -6.58
N ARG A 125 20.25 8.68 -7.44
CA ARG A 125 20.35 8.25 -8.85
C ARG A 125 21.70 7.58 -9.09
N PRO A 126 21.74 6.41 -9.75
CA PRO A 126 23.00 5.85 -10.22
C PRO A 126 23.71 6.81 -11.17
N LYS A 127 25.01 7.03 -10.96
CA LYS A 127 25.82 7.79 -11.91
C LYS A 127 25.90 7.11 -13.28
N GLU A 128 26.21 7.91 -14.30
CA GLU A 128 26.48 7.40 -15.65
C GLU A 128 27.53 6.27 -15.61
N GLY A 129 27.30 5.22 -16.40
CA GLY A 129 28.12 4.00 -16.37
C GLY A 129 27.81 3.01 -15.25
N LYS A 130 26.97 3.37 -14.27
CA LYS A 130 26.44 2.44 -13.24
C LYS A 130 24.96 2.13 -13.40
N LYS A 131 24.39 2.43 -14.57
CA LYS A 131 23.01 2.05 -14.91
C LYS A 131 22.86 0.52 -14.83
N GLY A 132 21.79 0.06 -14.19
CA GLY A 132 21.52 -1.38 -13.97
C GLY A 132 22.28 -2.04 -12.81
N TRP A 133 23.14 -1.30 -12.09
CA TRP A 133 23.77 -1.83 -10.88
C TRP A 133 22.74 -2.01 -9.76
N LYS A 134 22.83 -3.13 -9.03
CA LYS A 134 22.01 -3.36 -7.84
C LYS A 134 22.66 -2.70 -6.63
N PHE A 135 22.08 -1.61 -6.17
CA PHE A 135 22.51 -0.92 -4.95
C PHE A 135 21.73 -1.42 -3.74
N ASP A 136 22.41 -1.56 -2.60
CA ASP A 136 21.79 -1.89 -1.32
C ASP A 136 21.21 -0.62 -0.67
N PRO A 137 19.87 -0.47 -0.56
CA PRO A 137 19.25 0.69 0.08
C PRO A 137 19.59 0.80 1.58
N ASN A 138 20.03 -0.29 2.24
CA ASN A 138 20.48 -0.22 3.63
C ASN A 138 21.78 0.54 3.79
N HIS A 139 22.58 0.71 2.73
CA HIS A 139 23.85 1.39 2.83
C HIS A 139 23.68 2.91 3.09
N PRO A 140 22.96 3.68 2.25
CA PRO A 140 22.70 5.09 2.54
C PRO A 140 21.98 5.31 3.88
N LEU A 141 21.06 4.41 4.25
CA LEU A 141 20.39 4.43 5.55
C LEU A 141 21.34 4.24 6.73
N ARG A 142 22.36 3.38 6.63
CA ARG A 142 23.41 3.24 7.66
C ARG A 142 24.23 4.51 7.82
N VAL A 143 24.54 5.18 6.71
CA VAL A 143 25.24 6.47 6.72
C VAL A 143 24.39 7.53 7.40
N LEU A 144 23.10 7.62 7.06
CA LEU A 144 22.13 8.48 7.71
C LEU A 144 22.06 8.20 9.22
N LEU A 145 21.82 6.94 9.62
CA LEU A 145 21.70 6.52 11.01
C LEU A 145 22.92 6.94 11.85
N LYS A 146 24.13 6.72 11.34
CA LYS A 146 25.38 7.09 12.03
C LYS A 146 25.45 8.59 12.28
N ASN A 147 25.00 9.40 11.31
CA ASN A 147 25.02 10.84 11.41
C ASN A 147 23.87 11.39 12.29
N LEU A 148 22.68 10.80 12.22
CA LEU A 148 21.56 11.12 13.13
C LEU A 148 21.92 10.85 14.60
N ARG A 149 22.73 9.82 14.87
CA ARG A 149 23.25 9.52 16.22
C ARG A 149 24.37 10.46 16.67
N SER A 150 24.88 11.30 15.78
CA SER A 150 25.89 12.29 16.10
C SER A 150 25.24 13.64 16.39
N THR A 151 25.91 14.50 17.16
CA THR A 151 25.46 15.90 17.39
C THR A 151 25.44 16.76 16.12
N ARG A 152 25.89 16.22 14.97
CA ARG A 152 26.00 16.95 13.70
C ARG A 152 24.67 17.20 13.00
N PHE A 153 23.61 16.51 13.39
CA PHE A 153 22.29 16.70 12.77
C PHE A 153 21.58 17.97 13.26
N GLY A 154 22.16 18.71 14.20
CA GLY A 154 21.65 20.03 14.62
C GLY A 154 20.42 19.98 15.53
N VAL A 155 20.00 18.79 15.97
CA VAL A 155 18.89 18.61 16.93
C VAL A 155 19.45 18.39 18.32
N SER A 156 18.93 19.14 19.29
CA SER A 156 19.24 18.93 20.71
C SER A 156 18.81 17.52 21.15
N SER A 157 19.62 16.86 21.97
CA SER A 157 19.31 15.53 22.51
C SER A 157 17.99 15.47 23.29
N LYS A 158 17.45 16.61 23.73
CA LYS A 158 16.14 16.71 24.40
C LYS A 158 14.94 16.55 23.45
N ASN A 159 15.12 16.85 22.16
CA ASN A 159 14.05 16.85 21.16
C ASN A 159 14.09 15.61 20.26
N TRP A 160 14.74 14.55 20.74
CA TRP A 160 15.18 13.45 19.92
C TRP A 160 15.17 12.14 20.70
N LYS A 161 14.53 11.09 20.16
CA LYS A 161 14.76 9.70 20.61
C LYS A 161 15.68 8.98 19.64
N ALA A 162 16.55 8.12 20.18
CA ALA A 162 17.61 7.46 19.43
C ALA A 162 17.05 6.75 18.17
N PRO A 163 17.61 7.01 16.98
CA PRO A 163 17.10 6.44 15.75
C PRO A 163 17.44 4.96 15.68
N ILE A 164 16.56 4.21 15.04
CA ILE A 164 16.72 2.78 14.76
C ILE A 164 16.60 2.54 13.28
N GLN A 165 17.36 1.58 12.76
CA GLN A 165 17.20 1.12 11.39
C GLN A 165 16.40 -0.19 11.40
N ILE A 166 15.48 -0.33 10.45
CA ILE A 166 14.72 -1.55 10.21
C ILE A 166 15.13 -2.10 8.83
N PRO A 167 16.24 -2.87 8.76
CA PRO A 167 16.85 -3.23 7.47
C PRO A 167 16.14 -4.38 6.74
N SER A 168 15.35 -5.18 7.46
CA SER A 168 14.66 -6.37 6.94
C SER A 168 13.22 -6.11 6.49
N ALA A 169 12.74 -4.87 6.60
CA ALA A 169 11.42 -4.50 6.07
C ALA A 169 11.42 -4.58 4.53
N LYS A 170 10.23 -4.77 3.94
CA LYS A 170 10.06 -4.77 2.47
C LYS A 170 10.66 -3.51 1.83
N VAL A 171 10.47 -2.37 2.50
CA VAL A 171 11.16 -1.12 2.22
C VAL A 171 12.00 -0.82 3.47
N PRO A 172 13.33 -0.94 3.42
CA PRO A 172 14.18 -0.60 4.55
C PRO A 172 14.00 0.87 4.95
N ILE A 173 13.95 1.13 6.25
CA ILE A 173 13.73 2.47 6.80
C ILE A 173 14.63 2.75 8.00
N VAL A 174 14.84 4.03 8.29
CA VAL A 174 15.32 4.54 9.57
C VAL A 174 14.17 5.26 10.26
N LYS A 175 13.82 4.80 11.46
CA LYS A 175 12.83 5.45 12.31
C LYS A 175 13.50 6.36 13.32
N ALA A 176 12.95 7.54 13.53
CA ALA A 176 13.35 8.49 14.56
C ALA A 176 12.12 9.18 15.16
N ILE A 177 12.28 9.76 16.35
CA ILE A 177 11.29 10.71 16.89
C ILE A 177 11.98 12.06 17.02
N ILE A 178 11.45 13.07 16.34
CA ILE A 178 12.03 14.40 16.20
C ILE A 178 10.97 15.43 16.57
N TYR A 179 11.25 16.29 17.55
CA TYR A 179 10.27 17.26 18.09
C TYR A 179 8.96 16.61 18.56
N GLY A 180 8.97 15.32 18.89
CA GLY A 180 7.79 14.57 19.31
C GLY A 180 7.07 13.81 18.18
N TYR A 181 7.44 14.04 16.92
CA TYR A 181 6.84 13.38 15.76
C TYR A 181 7.62 12.12 15.36
N ASP A 182 6.91 11.05 15.02
CA ASP A 182 7.48 9.86 14.39
C ASP A 182 7.88 10.19 12.95
N VAL A 183 9.14 9.89 12.60
CA VAL A 183 9.73 10.16 11.29
C VAL A 183 10.34 8.88 10.74
N ASP A 184 9.80 8.43 9.61
CA ASP A 184 10.25 7.25 8.89
C ASP A 184 11.01 7.69 7.62
N VAL A 185 12.29 7.36 7.52
CA VAL A 185 13.13 7.73 6.38
C VAL A 185 13.49 6.49 5.57
N SER A 186 13.05 6.46 4.31
CA SER A 186 13.39 5.45 3.32
C SER A 186 14.37 5.97 2.28
N VAL A 187 14.87 5.09 1.42
CA VAL A 187 15.75 5.44 0.30
C VAL A 187 15.22 4.80 -0.97
N HIS A 188 15.11 5.62 -2.02
CA HIS A 188 14.85 5.15 -3.38
C HIS A 188 16.08 5.38 -4.24
N ILE A 189 16.46 4.33 -4.96
CA ILE A 189 17.61 4.35 -5.86
C ILE A 189 17.10 4.04 -7.27
N GLY A 190 17.00 5.06 -8.10
CA GLY A 190 16.41 4.94 -9.43
C GLY A 190 16.59 6.18 -10.29
N GLU A 191 16.47 6.01 -11.60
CA GLU A 191 16.48 7.12 -12.56
C GLU A 191 15.16 7.89 -12.56
N GLU A 192 14.07 7.15 -12.34
CA GLU A 192 12.69 7.62 -12.34
C GLU A 192 12.25 8.10 -10.96
N GLN A 193 11.22 8.96 -10.96
CA GLN A 193 10.57 9.44 -9.74
C GLN A 193 10.04 8.26 -8.91
N HIS A 194 10.03 8.42 -7.59
CA HIS A 194 9.51 7.40 -6.71
C HIS A 194 8.01 7.16 -6.96
N PRO A 195 7.54 5.90 -7.14
CA PRO A 195 6.13 5.60 -7.38
C PRO A 195 5.17 6.18 -6.35
N ASN A 196 5.50 6.09 -5.05
CA ASN A 196 4.73 6.73 -3.97
C ASN A 196 4.51 8.24 -4.13
N THR A 197 5.43 8.98 -4.76
CA THR A 197 5.20 10.41 -5.04
C THR A 197 4.18 10.60 -6.15
N CYS A 198 4.22 9.76 -7.19
CA CYS A 198 3.22 9.77 -8.26
C CYS A 198 1.83 9.39 -7.72
N ALA A 199 1.76 8.41 -6.81
CA ALA A 199 0.55 8.06 -6.10
C ALA A 199 0.01 9.25 -5.27
N ALA A 200 0.87 9.94 -4.52
CA ALA A 200 0.48 11.12 -3.75
C ALA A 200 -0.07 12.24 -4.64
N ARG A 201 0.58 12.52 -5.79
CA ARG A 201 0.10 13.48 -6.79
C ARG A 201 -1.28 13.10 -7.33
N THR A 202 -1.50 11.81 -7.60
CA THR A 202 -2.79 11.30 -8.07
C THR A 202 -3.90 11.51 -7.04
N ILE A 203 -3.60 11.26 -5.75
CA ILE A 203 -4.55 11.49 -4.65
C ILE A 203 -4.87 12.99 -4.50
N GLN A 204 -3.86 13.86 -4.56
CA GLN A 204 -4.05 15.31 -4.53
C GLN A 204 -4.93 15.79 -5.68
N ALA A 205 -4.65 15.33 -6.89
CA ALA A 205 -5.41 15.62 -8.10
C ALA A 205 -6.90 15.27 -7.94
N TYR A 206 -7.22 14.08 -7.43
CA TYR A 206 -8.60 13.71 -7.15
C TYR A 206 -9.28 14.61 -6.12
N GLY A 207 -8.54 15.07 -5.12
CA GLY A 207 -9.03 16.05 -4.14
C GLY A 207 -9.44 17.39 -4.77
N LEU A 208 -8.74 17.82 -5.84
CA LEU A 208 -9.10 19.02 -6.60
C LEU A 208 -10.38 18.84 -7.43
N TYR A 209 -10.58 17.66 -8.00
CA TYR A 209 -11.76 17.37 -8.83
C TYR A 209 -13.05 17.20 -8.02
N ASN A 210 -12.95 16.63 -6.81
CA ASN A 210 -14.11 16.43 -5.95
C ASN A 210 -13.78 16.68 -4.48
N PRO A 211 -14.33 17.75 -3.86
CA PRO A 211 -14.00 18.11 -2.48
C PRO A 211 -14.45 17.07 -1.45
N LYS A 212 -15.35 16.14 -1.82
CA LYS A 212 -15.77 15.03 -0.95
C LYS A 212 -14.72 13.92 -0.85
N PHE A 213 -13.81 13.81 -1.82
CA PHE A 213 -12.88 12.68 -1.91
C PHE A 213 -11.93 12.62 -0.71
N VAL A 214 -11.33 13.75 -0.33
CA VAL A 214 -10.36 13.83 0.77
C VAL A 214 -11.01 13.54 2.14
N PRO A 215 -12.09 14.22 2.55
CA PRO A 215 -12.78 13.92 3.80
C PRO A 215 -13.26 12.47 3.87
N LEU A 216 -13.78 11.93 2.76
CA LEU A 216 -14.23 10.54 2.71
C LEU A 216 -13.08 9.55 2.88
N CYS A 217 -11.96 9.75 2.17
CA CYS A 217 -10.75 8.93 2.35
C CYS A 217 -10.22 9.00 3.77
N PHE A 218 -10.18 10.20 4.35
CA PHE A 218 -9.72 10.41 5.72
C PHE A 218 -10.61 9.67 6.73
N TYR A 219 -11.92 9.84 6.62
CA TYR A 219 -12.89 9.17 7.48
C TYR A 219 -12.78 7.65 7.42
N VAL A 220 -12.78 7.06 6.22
CA VAL A 220 -12.70 5.59 6.07
C VAL A 220 -11.36 5.07 6.57
N LYS A 221 -10.25 5.81 6.33
CA LYS A 221 -8.93 5.48 6.88
C LYS A 221 -8.96 5.44 8.42
N GLU A 222 -9.47 6.47 9.07
CA GLU A 222 -9.51 6.53 10.54
C GLU A 222 -10.45 5.48 11.13
N TRP A 223 -11.61 5.27 10.51
CA TRP A 223 -12.52 4.19 10.86
C TRP A 223 -11.84 2.82 10.79
N PHE A 224 -11.19 2.50 9.68
CA PHE A 224 -10.52 1.22 9.49
C PHE A 224 -9.32 1.05 10.45
N ASN A 225 -8.53 2.09 10.65
CA ASN A 225 -7.43 2.09 11.61
C ASN A 225 -7.93 1.83 13.03
N HIS A 226 -9.05 2.41 13.43
CA HIS A 226 -9.67 2.12 14.72
C HIS A 226 -10.07 0.65 14.83
N ILE A 227 -10.76 0.10 13.82
CA ILE A 227 -11.17 -1.31 13.80
C ILE A 227 -9.97 -2.24 13.90
N VAL A 228 -8.88 -1.95 13.18
CA VAL A 228 -7.63 -2.71 13.25
C VAL A 228 -7.06 -2.69 14.66
N ARG A 229 -6.94 -1.53 15.30
CA ARG A 229 -6.40 -1.42 16.66
C ARG A 229 -7.25 -2.16 17.70
N GLN A 230 -8.57 -2.08 17.59
CA GLN A 230 -9.49 -2.72 18.54
C GLN A 230 -9.60 -4.23 18.36
N ASN A 231 -9.45 -4.73 17.12
CA ASN A 231 -9.72 -6.13 16.78
C ASN A 231 -8.49 -6.90 16.27
N SER A 232 -7.30 -6.28 16.16
CA SER A 232 -6.11 -6.87 15.50
C SER A 232 -6.43 -7.39 14.09
N ALA A 233 -7.06 -6.53 13.26
CA ALA A 233 -7.72 -6.89 12.00
C ALA A 233 -6.92 -6.64 10.72
N GLU A 234 -5.60 -6.67 10.80
CA GLU A 234 -4.70 -6.39 9.68
C GLU A 234 -4.84 -7.36 8.50
N ALA A 235 -5.39 -8.56 8.74
CA ALA A 235 -5.62 -9.58 7.71
C ALA A 235 -6.98 -9.43 6.99
N ILE A 236 -7.88 -8.57 7.49
CA ILE A 236 -9.24 -8.37 6.98
C ILE A 236 -9.37 -6.96 6.42
N ILE A 237 -8.93 -5.98 7.21
CA ILE A 237 -9.08 -4.57 6.89
C ILE A 237 -7.90 -4.12 6.01
N PRO A 238 -8.17 -3.50 4.84
CA PRO A 238 -7.12 -2.97 3.98
C PRO A 238 -6.30 -1.87 4.66
N ASN A 239 -5.06 -1.68 4.19
CA ASN A 239 -4.26 -0.52 4.61
C ASN A 239 -4.81 0.77 3.97
N SER A 240 -4.35 1.92 4.48
CA SER A 240 -4.79 3.24 4.04
C SER A 240 -4.69 3.46 2.52
N TYR A 241 -3.58 3.06 1.90
CA TYR A 241 -3.40 3.21 0.45
C TYR A 241 -4.40 2.35 -0.34
N THR A 242 -4.57 1.09 0.04
CA THR A 242 -5.55 0.19 -0.57
C THR A 242 -6.98 0.77 -0.47
N VAL A 243 -7.35 1.34 0.68
CA VAL A 243 -8.66 2.01 0.87
C VAL A 243 -8.80 3.20 -0.08
N THR A 244 -7.78 4.06 -0.18
CA THR A 244 -7.80 5.22 -1.07
C THR A 244 -7.99 4.81 -2.53
N LEU A 245 -7.32 3.74 -2.98
CA LEU A 245 -7.51 3.21 -4.34
C LEU A 245 -8.93 2.70 -4.56
N MET A 246 -9.50 1.96 -3.59
CA MET A 246 -10.87 1.46 -3.68
C MET A 246 -11.91 2.59 -3.74
N LEU A 247 -11.70 3.66 -2.96
CA LEU A 247 -12.56 4.85 -3.00
C LEU A 247 -12.43 5.61 -4.31
N ALA A 248 -11.20 5.78 -4.82
CA ALA A 248 -10.96 6.42 -6.11
C ALA A 248 -11.67 5.65 -7.23
N GLN A 249 -11.48 4.33 -7.28
CA GLN A 249 -12.15 3.45 -8.25
C GLN A 249 -13.68 3.58 -8.17
N PHE A 250 -14.26 3.49 -6.97
CA PHE A 250 -15.71 3.67 -6.77
C PHE A 250 -16.17 5.03 -7.32
N MET A 251 -15.48 6.11 -6.97
CA MET A 251 -15.88 7.44 -7.41
C MET A 251 -15.69 7.63 -8.92
N GLN A 252 -14.68 7.02 -9.54
CA GLN A 252 -14.54 7.02 -11.00
C GLN A 252 -15.69 6.27 -11.69
N GLN A 253 -16.05 5.09 -11.18
CA GLN A 253 -17.16 4.27 -11.66
C GLN A 253 -18.51 4.97 -11.54
N LYS A 254 -18.68 5.81 -10.51
CA LYS A 254 -19.86 6.67 -10.34
C LYS A 254 -19.72 8.06 -10.98
N LYS A 255 -18.69 8.29 -11.80
CA LYS A 255 -18.40 9.57 -12.48
C LYS A 255 -18.24 10.77 -11.53
N LEU A 256 -17.95 10.50 -10.26
CA LEU A 256 -17.62 11.48 -9.22
C LEU A 256 -16.15 11.92 -9.30
N LEU A 257 -15.29 11.15 -9.99
CA LEU A 257 -13.92 11.50 -10.32
C LEU A 257 -13.64 11.17 -11.80
N PRO A 258 -12.73 11.90 -12.47
CA PRO A 258 -12.30 11.54 -13.81
C PRO A 258 -11.32 10.35 -13.79
N ASN A 259 -11.10 9.71 -14.95
CA ASN A 259 -9.93 8.87 -15.14
C ASN A 259 -8.71 9.74 -15.50
N LEU A 260 -7.86 10.03 -14.52
CA LEU A 260 -6.68 10.88 -14.71
C LEU A 260 -5.65 10.26 -15.66
N PHE A 261 -5.48 8.94 -15.63
CA PHE A 261 -4.52 8.23 -16.47
C PHE A 261 -4.93 8.25 -17.93
N ALA A 262 -6.23 8.22 -18.23
CA ALA A 262 -6.75 8.35 -19.58
C ALA A 262 -6.71 9.79 -20.11
N ILE A 263 -6.89 10.80 -19.25
CA ILE A 263 -6.93 12.22 -19.66
C ILE A 263 -5.51 12.81 -19.78
N TYR A 264 -4.59 12.38 -18.91
CA TYR A 264 -3.26 12.98 -18.75
C TYR A 264 -2.16 11.91 -18.76
N GLU A 265 -2.14 11.08 -19.79
CA GLU A 265 -1.22 9.94 -19.91
C GLU A 265 0.26 10.37 -19.72
N ASP A 266 0.63 11.50 -20.34
CA ASP A 266 1.97 12.12 -20.29
C ASP A 266 2.39 12.57 -18.89
N ARG A 267 1.44 12.81 -17.99
CA ARG A 267 1.70 13.38 -16.65
C ARG A 267 1.67 12.34 -15.54
N PHE A 268 0.84 11.30 -15.70
CA PHE A 268 0.61 10.28 -14.67
C PHE A 268 1.28 8.93 -14.95
N PHE A 269 1.56 8.55 -16.21
CA PHE A 269 2.36 7.34 -16.51
C PHE A 269 3.86 7.62 -16.55
N TYR A 270 4.25 8.73 -17.18
CA TYR A 270 5.66 9.04 -17.46
C TYR A 270 6.02 10.45 -17.01
N PRO A 271 6.00 10.76 -15.70
CA PRO A 271 6.42 12.09 -15.25
C PRO A 271 7.82 12.37 -15.80
N SER A 272 7.93 13.40 -16.63
CA SER A 272 9.13 13.64 -17.43
C SER A 272 10.37 13.65 -16.54
N THR A 273 11.44 13.00 -17.00
CA THR A 273 12.73 13.01 -16.30
C THR A 273 13.42 14.38 -16.32
N ASP A 274 12.88 15.32 -17.09
CA ASP A 274 13.59 16.51 -17.59
C ASP A 274 13.28 17.80 -16.81
N THR A 275 12.34 17.78 -15.87
CA THR A 275 12.08 18.96 -15.04
C THR A 275 12.87 18.91 -13.75
N THR A 276 13.78 19.87 -13.59
CA THR A 276 14.23 20.44 -12.31
C THR A 276 13.18 20.21 -11.23
N PHE A 277 13.51 19.40 -10.19
CA PHE A 277 12.67 19.12 -9.02
C PHE A 277 11.21 19.53 -9.22
N PRO A 278 10.35 18.70 -9.86
CA PRO A 278 8.94 19.05 -9.96
C PRO A 278 8.51 19.39 -8.54
N ASP A 279 7.95 20.58 -8.34
CA ASP A 279 7.63 21.07 -7.00
C ASP A 279 6.87 19.95 -6.27
N LEU A 280 7.57 19.26 -5.38
CA LEU A 280 7.13 18.01 -4.76
C LEU A 280 5.93 18.26 -3.84
N ARG A 281 5.53 19.53 -3.71
CA ARG A 281 4.30 20.05 -3.15
C ARG A 281 3.05 19.76 -3.98
N GLY A 282 3.17 19.06 -5.11
CA GLY A 282 1.99 18.51 -5.76
C GLY A 282 1.43 19.34 -6.90
N ASP A 283 2.29 19.97 -7.71
CA ASP A 283 1.82 20.42 -9.01
C ASP A 283 1.36 19.20 -9.83
N CYS A 284 0.05 18.97 -9.82
CA CYS A 284 -0.62 17.96 -10.62
C CYS A 284 -0.76 18.42 -12.09
N SER A 285 -0.35 19.66 -12.38
CA SER A 285 -0.52 20.38 -13.64
C SER A 285 -1.97 20.43 -14.13
N ILE A 286 -2.93 20.23 -13.22
CA ILE A 286 -4.37 20.36 -13.50
C ILE A 286 -4.68 21.85 -13.58
N THR A 287 -5.24 22.29 -14.69
CA THR A 287 -5.58 23.70 -14.88
C THR A 287 -6.97 24.02 -14.34
N ASP A 288 -7.23 25.29 -14.03
CA ASP A 288 -8.56 25.73 -13.61
C ASP A 288 -9.62 25.42 -14.70
N ALA A 289 -9.25 25.51 -15.98
CA ALA A 289 -10.13 25.16 -17.10
C ALA A 289 -10.51 23.67 -17.12
N ASP A 290 -9.60 22.78 -16.71
CA ASP A 290 -9.88 21.35 -16.59
C ASP A 290 -10.91 21.08 -15.48
N LEU A 291 -10.71 21.73 -14.32
CA LEU A 291 -11.62 21.63 -13.17
C LEU A 291 -13.01 22.17 -13.52
N GLU A 292 -13.09 23.36 -14.11
CA GLU A 292 -14.36 23.98 -14.54
C GLU A 292 -15.11 23.09 -15.54
N ARG A 293 -14.39 22.50 -16.50
CA ARG A 293 -14.98 21.56 -17.46
C ARG A 293 -15.60 20.36 -16.76
N PHE A 294 -14.85 19.70 -15.86
CA PHE A 294 -15.36 18.55 -15.12
C PHE A 294 -16.54 18.92 -14.21
N GLN A 295 -16.45 20.04 -13.50
CA GLN A 295 -17.51 20.49 -12.58
C GLN A 295 -18.82 20.80 -13.33
N ARG A 296 -18.74 21.37 -14.54
CA ARG A 296 -19.91 21.59 -15.39
C ARG A 296 -20.57 20.27 -15.80
N ASP A 297 -19.76 19.29 -16.20
CA ASP A 297 -20.26 18.00 -16.70
C ASP A 297 -20.79 17.10 -15.56
N SER A 298 -20.27 17.27 -14.34
CA SER A 298 -20.58 16.46 -13.16
C SER A 298 -21.37 17.20 -12.06
N GLN A 299 -21.91 18.39 -12.35
CA GLN A 299 -22.48 19.29 -11.35
C GLN A 299 -23.58 18.63 -10.49
N HIS A 300 -24.44 17.81 -11.11
CA HIS A 300 -25.51 17.10 -10.42
C HIS A 300 -24.99 16.08 -9.41
N LEU A 301 -23.86 15.42 -9.69
CA LEU A 301 -23.23 14.43 -8.81
C LEU A 301 -22.47 15.07 -7.64
N LEU A 302 -21.98 16.29 -7.83
CA LEU A 302 -21.28 17.05 -6.80
C LEU A 302 -22.22 17.55 -5.69
N LYS A 303 -23.51 17.73 -5.98
CA LYS A 303 -24.53 18.17 -4.99
C LYS A 303 -24.90 17.10 -3.96
N GLU A 304 -24.64 15.82 -4.23
CA GLU A 304 -24.92 14.76 -3.26
C GLU A 304 -24.10 14.96 -1.97
N GLU A 305 -24.72 14.73 -0.82
CA GLU A 305 -24.00 14.81 0.44
C GLU A 305 -22.91 13.72 0.58
N VAL A 306 -21.85 14.02 1.35
CA VAL A 306 -20.74 13.07 1.57
C VAL A 306 -21.20 11.81 2.30
N GLY A 307 -22.19 11.89 3.20
CA GLY A 307 -22.77 10.73 3.88
C GLY A 307 -23.45 9.75 2.92
N LEU A 308 -24.19 10.26 1.92
CA LEU A 308 -24.79 9.43 0.88
C LEU A 308 -23.69 8.79 0.01
N THR A 309 -22.64 9.54 -0.29
CA THR A 309 -21.48 9.06 -1.05
C THR A 309 -20.79 7.90 -0.31
N PHE A 310 -20.57 8.02 1.00
CA PHE A 310 -20.04 6.94 1.84
C PHE A 310 -20.94 5.70 1.87
N TYR A 311 -22.25 5.90 2.04
CA TYR A 311 -23.19 4.79 2.00
C TYR A 311 -23.16 4.06 0.65
N ARG A 312 -23.12 4.80 -0.47
CA ARG A 312 -22.99 4.24 -1.81
C ARG A 312 -21.68 3.49 -1.99
N PHE A 313 -20.58 3.95 -1.39
CA PHE A 313 -19.31 3.21 -1.39
C PHE A 313 -19.47 1.84 -0.72
N LEU A 314 -20.13 1.77 0.44
CA LEU A 314 -20.42 0.49 1.10
C LEU A 314 -21.31 -0.40 0.24
N HIS A 315 -22.41 0.15 -0.29
CA HIS A 315 -23.33 -0.58 -1.16
C HIS A 315 -22.63 -1.14 -2.40
N TYR A 316 -21.79 -0.32 -3.03
CA TYR A 316 -21.02 -0.65 -4.23
C TYR A 316 -20.12 -1.87 -3.98
N LEU A 317 -19.30 -1.83 -2.92
CA LEU A 317 -18.38 -2.92 -2.60
C LEU A 317 -19.08 -4.20 -2.11
N THR A 318 -20.30 -4.11 -1.58
CA THR A 318 -21.01 -5.29 -1.06
C THR A 318 -22.01 -5.92 -2.02
N THR A 319 -22.40 -5.20 -3.07
CA THR A 319 -23.58 -5.54 -3.89
C THR A 319 -23.34 -5.43 -5.39
N GLU A 320 -22.56 -4.43 -5.84
CA GLU A 320 -22.42 -4.14 -7.26
C GLU A 320 -21.19 -4.77 -7.89
N VAL A 321 -20.09 -4.90 -7.13
CA VAL A 321 -18.81 -5.42 -7.62
C VAL A 321 -18.56 -6.83 -7.11
N ASP A 322 -18.09 -7.71 -7.98
CA ASP A 322 -17.65 -9.05 -7.59
C ASP A 322 -16.15 -9.04 -7.30
N LEU A 323 -15.78 -8.51 -6.13
CA LEU A 323 -14.38 -8.44 -5.67
C LEU A 323 -13.68 -9.81 -5.62
N LYS A 324 -14.43 -10.92 -5.65
CA LYS A 324 -13.89 -12.28 -5.62
C LYS A 324 -13.50 -12.76 -7.01
N ASN A 325 -14.19 -12.33 -8.04
CA ASN A 325 -13.97 -12.80 -9.42
C ASN A 325 -13.51 -11.70 -10.37
N GLU A 326 -13.43 -10.46 -9.91
CA GLU A 326 -12.97 -9.33 -10.70
C GLU A 326 -11.65 -8.75 -10.16
N VAL A 327 -10.90 -8.16 -11.08
CA VAL A 327 -9.64 -7.47 -10.82
C VAL A 327 -9.89 -5.98 -11.01
N MET A 328 -9.53 -5.19 -10.00
CA MET A 328 -9.61 -3.73 -10.06
C MET A 328 -8.42 -3.18 -10.83
N LEU A 329 -8.66 -2.55 -11.98
CA LEU A 329 -7.65 -1.83 -12.77
C LEU A 329 -7.79 -0.33 -12.51
N VAL A 330 -6.96 0.21 -11.61
CA VAL A 330 -7.05 1.62 -11.20
C VAL A 330 -6.77 2.57 -12.36
N GLU A 331 -5.88 2.18 -13.27
CA GLU A 331 -5.46 3.02 -14.40
C GLU A 331 -6.57 3.22 -15.44
N SER A 332 -7.32 2.16 -15.78
CA SER A 332 -8.42 2.26 -16.72
C SER A 332 -9.73 2.64 -16.02
N ALA A 333 -9.72 2.67 -14.69
CA ALA A 333 -10.91 2.79 -13.86
C ALA A 333 -11.93 1.70 -14.20
N GLU A 334 -11.49 0.44 -14.34
CA GLU A 334 -12.33 -0.70 -14.74
C GLU A 334 -12.23 -1.87 -13.77
N TYR A 335 -13.21 -2.76 -13.87
CA TYR A 335 -13.15 -4.10 -13.31
C TYR A 335 -13.15 -5.10 -14.45
N VAL A 336 -12.19 -6.02 -14.44
CA VAL A 336 -12.09 -7.08 -15.44
C VAL A 336 -12.25 -8.43 -14.78
N PRO A 337 -12.98 -9.39 -15.40
CA PRO A 337 -13.05 -10.75 -14.88
C PRO A 337 -11.65 -11.34 -14.73
N TYR A 338 -11.42 -12.07 -13.65
CA TYR A 338 -10.16 -12.78 -13.42
C TYR A 338 -9.80 -13.71 -14.60
N SER A 339 -10.80 -14.31 -15.23
CA SER A 339 -10.63 -15.20 -16.38
C SER A 339 -10.05 -14.51 -17.62
N SER A 340 -10.10 -13.17 -17.71
CA SER A 340 -9.51 -12.42 -18.83
C SER A 340 -8.05 -12.04 -18.61
N MET A 341 -7.48 -12.33 -17.44
CA MET A 341 -6.10 -11.98 -17.13
C MET A 341 -5.18 -13.16 -17.44
N GLU A 342 -4.58 -13.13 -18.62
CA GLU A 342 -3.44 -13.99 -18.97
C GLU A 342 -2.32 -13.71 -17.94
N ASP A 343 -1.74 -14.75 -17.33
CA ASP A 343 -0.61 -14.68 -16.37
C ASP A 343 -0.88 -14.28 -14.91
N VAL A 344 -2.12 -14.03 -14.49
CA VAL A 344 -2.38 -13.77 -13.07
C VAL A 344 -2.55 -15.08 -12.34
N VAL A 345 -1.59 -15.42 -11.48
CA VAL A 345 -1.78 -16.50 -10.49
C VAL A 345 -2.54 -15.92 -9.30
N ARG A 346 -3.72 -16.46 -8.99
CA ARG A 346 -4.54 -16.10 -7.82
C ARG A 346 -3.83 -16.40 -6.49
N LYS A 347 -2.84 -15.59 -6.14
CA LYS A 347 -2.11 -15.66 -4.87
C LYS A 347 -2.77 -14.84 -3.76
N HIS A 348 -3.76 -14.01 -4.13
CA HIS A 348 -4.37 -13.02 -3.24
C HIS A 348 -5.89 -13.04 -3.43
N GLU A 349 -6.61 -12.81 -2.33
CA GLU A 349 -8.08 -12.82 -2.32
C GLU A 349 -8.65 -11.58 -3.01
N LEU A 350 -8.08 -10.40 -2.75
CA LEU A 350 -8.41 -9.15 -3.42
C LEU A 350 -7.30 -8.78 -4.40
N LEU A 351 -7.63 -8.58 -5.67
CA LEU A 351 -6.70 -8.20 -6.72
C LEU A 351 -6.93 -6.75 -7.15
N ILE A 352 -5.93 -5.91 -6.92
CA ILE A 352 -5.86 -4.53 -7.38
C ILE A 352 -4.58 -4.39 -8.19
N TYR A 353 -4.71 -3.88 -9.40
CA TYR A 353 -3.61 -3.42 -10.24
C TYR A 353 -3.50 -1.91 -10.16
N ASP A 354 -2.35 -1.47 -9.69
CA ASP A 354 -1.98 -0.08 -9.56
C ASP A 354 -0.74 0.16 -10.42
N VAL A 355 -0.71 1.29 -11.12
CA VAL A 355 0.41 1.73 -11.96
C VAL A 355 1.68 1.89 -11.12
N PHE A 356 1.54 2.24 -9.83
CA PHE A 356 2.65 2.60 -8.97
C PHE A 356 3.15 1.43 -8.07
N ASP A 357 2.28 0.54 -7.59
CA ASP A 357 2.67 -0.65 -6.81
C ASP A 357 2.57 -1.95 -7.63
N LYS A 358 3.75 -2.43 -8.08
CA LYS A 358 3.89 -3.73 -8.77
C LYS A 358 3.48 -4.92 -7.92
N PHE A 359 3.36 -4.76 -6.61
CA PHE A 359 2.87 -5.79 -5.71
C PHE A 359 1.42 -5.43 -5.40
N ASN A 360 0.44 -6.12 -5.97
CA ASN A 360 -1.00 -5.94 -5.68
C ASN A 360 -1.30 -5.26 -4.32
N PRO A 361 -1.83 -4.02 -4.28
CA PRO A 361 -2.17 -3.33 -3.04
C PRO A 361 -3.13 -4.12 -2.13
N GLY A 362 -3.99 -4.96 -2.70
CA GLY A 362 -4.93 -5.83 -1.98
C GLY A 362 -4.28 -7.03 -1.26
N ARG A 363 -2.99 -7.32 -1.49
CA ARG A 363 -2.28 -8.53 -0.99
C ARG A 363 -2.32 -8.75 0.52
N ARG A 364 -2.60 -7.72 1.32
CA ARG A 364 -2.69 -7.81 2.79
C ARG A 364 -4.00 -8.40 3.27
N ILE A 365 -5.07 -8.27 2.48
CA ILE A 365 -6.35 -8.90 2.79
C ILE A 365 -6.22 -10.40 2.54
N LYS A 366 -6.27 -11.18 3.61
CA LYS A 366 -6.25 -12.65 3.60
C LYS A 366 -7.63 -13.26 3.67
N PHE A 367 -8.62 -12.46 4.11
CA PHE A 367 -9.98 -12.92 4.36
C PHE A 367 -10.98 -11.96 3.71
N LEU A 368 -11.12 -12.01 2.39
CA LEU A 368 -11.99 -11.11 1.64
C LEU A 368 -13.47 -11.25 2.04
N ASP A 369 -13.95 -12.47 2.24
CA ASP A 369 -15.34 -12.68 2.70
C ASP A 369 -15.59 -12.02 4.08
N GLY A 370 -14.59 -12.06 4.96
CA GLY A 370 -14.64 -11.38 6.26
C GLY A 370 -14.69 -9.85 6.13
N PHE A 371 -13.99 -9.30 5.13
CA PHE A 371 -14.03 -7.88 4.81
C PHE A 371 -15.39 -7.46 4.24
N ILE A 372 -15.95 -8.26 3.31
CA ILE A 372 -17.28 -8.02 2.73
C ILE A 372 -18.37 -8.11 3.82
N ASP A 373 -18.31 -9.11 4.72
CA ASP A 373 -19.24 -9.24 5.85
C ASP A 373 -19.15 -8.05 6.81
N PHE A 374 -17.94 -7.53 7.05
CA PHE A 374 -17.74 -6.31 7.84
C PHE A 374 -18.43 -5.10 7.19
N LEU A 375 -18.24 -4.90 5.88
CA LEU A 375 -18.90 -3.82 5.15
C LEU A 375 -20.43 -3.97 5.12
N LYS A 376 -20.94 -5.20 4.95
CA LYS A 376 -22.39 -5.50 5.01
C LYS A 376 -22.98 -5.17 6.38
N THR A 377 -22.26 -5.51 7.45
CA THR A 377 -22.65 -5.13 8.82
C THR A 377 -22.75 -3.61 8.96
N ALA A 378 -21.72 -2.87 8.52
CA ALA A 378 -21.72 -1.41 8.56
C ALA A 378 -22.88 -0.80 7.76
N LYS A 379 -23.09 -1.28 6.53
CA LYS A 379 -24.21 -0.89 5.66
C LYS A 379 -25.57 -1.12 6.35
N GLY A 380 -25.78 -2.31 6.90
CA GLY A 380 -27.02 -2.65 7.61
C GLY A 380 -27.25 -1.80 8.87
N MET A 381 -26.18 -1.35 9.56
CA MET A 381 -26.31 -0.44 10.71
C MET A 381 -26.79 0.96 10.32
N ILE A 382 -26.41 1.42 9.12
CA ILE A 382 -26.87 2.68 8.53
C ILE A 382 -28.32 2.56 8.07
N GLU A 383 -28.68 1.48 7.36
CA GLU A 383 -30.06 1.23 6.89
C GLU A 383 -31.07 1.10 8.05
N ASN A 384 -30.65 0.47 9.15
CA ASN A 384 -31.52 0.21 10.30
C ASN A 384 -31.35 1.23 11.45
N SER A 385 -30.83 2.43 11.17
CA SER A 385 -30.63 3.45 12.21
C SER A 385 -31.97 4.08 12.64
N GLY A 386 -32.72 3.41 13.52
CA GLY A 386 -33.96 3.95 14.08
C GLY A 386 -33.75 5.18 14.98
N ASN A 387 -32.53 5.37 15.49
CA ASN A 387 -32.08 6.60 16.12
C ASN A 387 -30.72 6.98 15.50
N PRO A 388 -30.63 8.11 14.80
CA PRO A 388 -29.45 8.42 14.02
C PRO A 388 -28.34 9.11 14.84
N ALA A 389 -28.55 9.39 16.14
CA ALA A 389 -27.52 10.04 16.96
C ALA A 389 -26.20 9.24 17.00
N ARG A 390 -25.14 9.84 16.43
CA ARG A 390 -23.74 9.37 16.37
C ARG A 390 -23.56 8.00 15.72
N LEU A 391 -23.87 7.92 14.43
CA LEU A 391 -23.66 6.72 13.62
C LEU A 391 -22.20 6.26 13.64
N SER A 392 -21.26 7.20 13.66
CA SER A 392 -19.83 6.88 13.72
C SER A 392 -19.46 6.11 14.98
N ASP A 393 -19.96 6.50 16.17
CA ASP A 393 -19.70 5.76 17.41
C ASP A 393 -20.11 4.29 17.27
N ARG A 394 -21.25 4.04 16.61
CA ARG A 394 -21.73 2.69 16.33
C ARG A 394 -20.83 1.96 15.33
N LEU A 395 -20.40 2.61 14.26
CA LEU A 395 -19.49 2.04 13.26
C LEU A 395 -18.11 1.70 13.85
N TYR A 396 -17.60 2.53 14.77
CA TYR A 396 -16.36 2.27 15.51
C TYR A 396 -16.47 1.08 16.46
N CYS A 397 -17.67 0.74 16.91
CA CYS A 397 -17.92 -0.38 17.81
C CYS A 397 -18.10 -1.74 17.10
N ILE A 398 -18.00 -1.81 15.76
CA ILE A 398 -18.17 -3.07 15.04
C ILE A 398 -17.07 -4.06 15.47
N LYS A 399 -17.52 -5.22 15.94
CA LYS A 399 -16.64 -6.34 16.31
C LYS A 399 -16.50 -7.29 15.13
N ILE A 400 -15.27 -7.74 14.89
CA ILE A 400 -14.98 -8.75 13.87
C ILE A 400 -15.01 -10.13 14.53
N ASP A 401 -15.90 -11.01 14.04
CA ASP A 401 -15.99 -12.39 14.51
C ASP A 401 -14.95 -13.28 13.79
N TYR A 402 -13.73 -13.33 14.34
CA TYR A 402 -12.67 -14.21 13.83
C TYR A 402 -13.04 -15.68 13.86
N LYS A 403 -13.90 -16.14 14.77
CA LYS A 403 -14.27 -17.56 14.81
C LYS A 403 -15.14 -17.91 13.62
N LYS A 404 -16.04 -17.01 13.22
CA LYS A 404 -16.82 -17.17 11.99
C LYS A 404 -15.90 -17.19 10.77
N ILE A 405 -14.94 -16.27 10.69
CA ILE A 405 -14.00 -16.18 9.57
C ILE A 405 -13.10 -17.41 9.50
N GLU A 406 -12.48 -17.81 10.62
CA GLU A 406 -11.60 -18.98 10.67
C GLU A 406 -12.34 -20.27 10.30
N ARG A 407 -13.60 -20.44 10.74
CA ARG A 407 -14.45 -21.57 10.31
C ARG A 407 -14.68 -21.55 8.81
N HIS A 408 -14.98 -20.39 8.23
CA HIS A 408 -15.18 -20.25 6.79
C HIS A 408 -13.91 -20.59 6.01
N CYS A 409 -12.74 -20.12 6.48
CA CYS A 409 -11.45 -20.41 5.86
C CYS A 409 -11.04 -21.88 5.99
N ARG A 410 -11.30 -22.52 7.14
CA ARG A 410 -11.07 -23.96 7.31
C ARG A 410 -11.94 -24.76 6.35
N LEU A 411 -13.21 -24.40 6.20
CA LEU A 411 -14.10 -25.03 5.24
C LEU A 411 -13.58 -24.84 3.80
N HIS A 412 -13.19 -23.61 3.42
CA HIS A 412 -12.64 -23.34 2.10
C HIS A 412 -11.33 -24.08 1.81
N ASN A 413 -10.42 -24.17 2.78
CA ASN A 413 -9.18 -24.93 2.63
C ASN A 413 -9.42 -26.44 2.52
N ILE A 414 -10.42 -26.97 3.25
CA ILE A 414 -10.85 -28.37 3.10
C ILE A 414 -11.40 -28.58 1.69
N THR A 415 -12.27 -27.69 1.21
CA THR A 415 -12.85 -27.79 -0.15
C THR A 415 -11.79 -27.67 -1.24
N ALA A 416 -10.82 -26.75 -1.11
CA ALA A 416 -9.74 -26.56 -2.08
C ALA A 416 -8.78 -27.76 -2.12
N ASN A 417 -8.51 -28.39 -0.98
CA ASN A 417 -7.72 -29.62 -0.96
C ASN A 417 -8.48 -30.78 -1.61
N VAL A 418 -9.78 -30.93 -1.32
CA VAL A 418 -10.62 -31.96 -1.95
C VAL A 418 -10.73 -31.76 -3.46
N SER A 419 -10.84 -30.53 -3.96
CA SER A 419 -10.87 -30.27 -5.41
C SER A 419 -9.53 -30.57 -6.08
N ASN A 420 -8.40 -30.25 -5.42
CA ASN A 420 -7.08 -30.59 -5.94
C ASN A 420 -6.85 -32.11 -5.97
N ASP A 421 -7.32 -32.84 -4.95
CA ASP A 421 -7.24 -34.31 -4.93
C ASP A 421 -8.10 -34.93 -6.03
N GLN A 422 -9.30 -34.37 -6.29
CA GLN A 422 -10.17 -34.79 -7.40
C GLN A 422 -9.56 -34.51 -8.78
N GLU A 423 -8.97 -33.33 -8.99
CA GLU A 423 -8.27 -33.00 -10.25
C GLU A 423 -7.07 -33.93 -10.48
N GLN A 424 -6.31 -34.27 -9.43
CA GLN A 424 -5.20 -35.23 -9.52
C GLN A 424 -5.67 -36.65 -9.83
N GLU A 425 -6.79 -37.09 -9.24
CA GLU A 425 -7.41 -38.38 -9.57
C GLU A 425 -7.90 -38.42 -11.02
N GLU A 426 -8.56 -37.36 -11.50
CA GLU A 426 -8.98 -37.26 -12.90
C GLU A 426 -7.80 -37.25 -13.87
N GLU A 427 -6.71 -36.54 -13.54
CA GLU A 427 -5.51 -36.51 -14.37
C GLU A 427 -4.82 -37.89 -14.42
N MET A 428 -4.76 -38.60 -13.30
CA MET A 428 -4.27 -39.99 -13.26
C MET A 428 -5.17 -40.91 -14.10
N ALA A 429 -6.50 -40.81 -13.97
CA ALA A 429 -7.43 -41.59 -14.77
C ALA A 429 -7.30 -41.32 -16.27
N ARG A 430 -7.08 -40.06 -16.68
CA ARG A 430 -6.81 -39.71 -18.08
C ARG A 430 -5.50 -40.31 -18.59
N LYS A 431 -4.44 -40.28 -17.78
CA LYS A 431 -3.15 -40.91 -18.12
C LYS A 431 -3.28 -42.42 -18.28
N ASP A 432 -4.04 -43.08 -17.41
CA ASP A 432 -4.30 -44.52 -17.50
C ASP A 432 -5.08 -44.90 -18.76
N VAL A 433 -6.08 -44.10 -19.16
CA VAL A 433 -6.81 -44.32 -20.43
C VAL A 433 -5.87 -44.20 -21.62
N VAL A 434 -5.04 -43.16 -21.66
CA VAL A 434 -4.06 -42.94 -22.74
C VAL A 434 -3.03 -44.06 -22.81
N GLU A 435 -2.53 -44.54 -21.66
CA GLU A 435 -1.59 -45.65 -21.61
C GLU A 435 -2.24 -46.98 -22.04
N THR A 436 -3.50 -47.20 -21.67
CA THR A 436 -4.28 -48.37 -22.06
C THR A 436 -4.56 -48.38 -23.57
N GLU A 437 -4.86 -47.22 -24.17
CA GLU A 437 -5.01 -47.08 -25.63
C GLU A 437 -3.68 -47.31 -26.37
N LYS A 438 -2.56 -46.78 -25.85
CA LYS A 438 -1.22 -47.06 -26.41
C LYS A 438 -0.89 -48.55 -26.36
N LYS A 439 -1.20 -49.24 -25.25
CA LYS A 439 -1.02 -50.70 -25.13
C LYS A 439 -1.92 -51.49 -26.08
N LYS A 440 -3.14 -51.01 -26.39
CA LYS A 440 -4.01 -51.62 -27.40
C LYS A 440 -3.46 -51.46 -28.82
N LYS A 441 -2.90 -50.30 -29.17
CA LYS A 441 -2.29 -50.04 -30.49
C LYS A 441 -0.98 -50.81 -30.72
N ASN A 442 -0.24 -51.13 -29.66
CA ASN A 442 1.01 -51.90 -29.73
C ASN A 442 0.83 -53.41 -29.53
N ARG A 443 -0.39 -53.96 -29.56
CA ARG A 443 -0.57 -55.42 -29.60
C ARG A 443 -0.14 -55.92 -30.98
N PRO A 444 0.91 -56.76 -31.07
CA PRO A 444 1.31 -57.34 -32.34
C PRO A 444 0.16 -58.17 -32.88
N SER A 445 -0.17 -57.97 -34.16
CA SER A 445 -1.17 -58.79 -34.82
C SER A 445 -0.76 -60.27 -34.74
N THR A 446 -1.74 -61.15 -34.53
CA THR A 446 -1.57 -62.60 -34.37
C THR A 446 -0.90 -63.29 -35.56
N ALA A 447 -0.56 -62.55 -36.63
CA ALA A 447 0.12 -63.02 -37.82
C ALA A 447 1.66 -63.05 -37.71
N GLU A 448 2.29 -62.39 -36.72
CA GLU A 448 3.76 -62.34 -36.61
C GLU A 448 4.39 -63.37 -35.65
N ARG A 449 3.58 -64.25 -35.05
CA ARG A 449 4.07 -65.25 -34.07
C ARG A 449 4.55 -66.58 -34.67
N LYS A 450 4.61 -66.70 -36.00
CA LYS A 450 5.14 -67.87 -36.72
C LYS A 450 6.23 -67.48 -37.69
N LYS A 451 7.44 -67.23 -37.19
CA LYS A 451 8.71 -67.40 -37.93
C LYS A 451 9.87 -66.99 -37.02
N LYS A 452 10.36 -67.96 -36.24
CA LYS A 452 11.76 -68.13 -35.82
C LYS A 452 11.80 -69.28 -34.82
N ALA A 453 11.63 -70.49 -35.37
CA ALA A 453 12.20 -71.69 -34.78
C ALA A 453 13.53 -71.90 -35.49
N ASN A 454 14.63 -71.92 -34.74
CA ASN A 454 15.87 -72.56 -35.14
C ASN A 454 16.66 -72.97 -33.89
N PRO A 455 17.54 -73.97 -34.01
CA PRO A 455 17.57 -75.08 -33.07
C PRO A 455 18.68 -75.01 -32.03
N VAL A 456 18.50 -75.90 -31.06
CA VAL A 456 19.32 -76.25 -29.91
C VAL A 456 20.75 -76.67 -30.29
N GLY A 457 21.71 -76.21 -29.49
CA GLY A 457 23.08 -76.71 -29.34
C GLY A 457 23.62 -76.32 -27.95
N PRO A 458 24.57 -77.08 -27.36
CA PRO A 458 24.38 -77.63 -26.02
C PRO A 458 25.03 -76.87 -24.85
N VAL A 459 24.52 -77.25 -23.69
CA VAL A 459 24.92 -77.08 -22.29
C VAL A 459 26.43 -76.97 -22.06
N ASP A 460 26.84 -76.01 -21.22
CA ASP A 460 27.97 -76.20 -20.31
C ASP A 460 27.72 -75.48 -18.97
N ASP A 461 28.11 -76.19 -17.90
CA ASP A 461 27.88 -75.90 -16.49
C ASP A 461 28.76 -74.74 -15.96
N GLY A 462 28.28 -74.01 -14.94
CA GLY A 462 29.10 -72.99 -14.30
C GLY A 462 28.43 -72.21 -13.17
N THR A 463 28.32 -72.83 -12.00
CA THR A 463 28.13 -72.22 -10.68
C THR A 463 29.15 -71.11 -10.37
N SER A 464 28.72 -69.96 -9.84
CA SER A 464 29.28 -69.38 -8.59
C SER A 464 28.63 -68.05 -8.19
N SER A 465 28.42 -67.97 -6.87
CA SER A 465 27.92 -66.92 -5.99
C SER A 465 28.66 -65.56 -6.02
N PRO A 466 28.15 -64.53 -5.31
CA PRO A 466 28.61 -63.14 -5.34
C PRO A 466 29.59 -62.83 -4.21
N GLU A 467 30.50 -61.86 -4.39
CA GLU A 467 31.21 -61.25 -3.26
C GLU A 467 31.94 -59.95 -3.62
N GLY A 468 31.91 -59.00 -2.67
CA GLY A 468 32.90 -57.93 -2.47
C GLY A 468 32.76 -56.69 -3.36
N SER A 469 33.01 -55.46 -2.90
CA SER A 469 33.52 -54.99 -1.61
C SER A 469 33.56 -53.46 -1.67
N ASP A 470 33.23 -52.85 -0.53
CA ASP A 470 33.79 -51.61 0.04
C ASP A 470 34.65 -50.69 -0.83
N GLN A 471 34.30 -49.39 -0.81
CA GLN A 471 35.29 -48.37 -0.48
C GLN A 471 34.65 -47.16 0.21
N GLN A 472 34.97 -47.05 1.50
CA GLN A 472 34.92 -45.84 2.31
C GLN A 472 35.91 -44.80 1.77
N GLN A 473 35.56 -43.52 1.85
CA GLN A 473 36.50 -42.53 2.40
C GLN A 473 35.76 -41.32 3.00
N GLN A 474 35.88 -41.24 4.33
CA GLN A 474 35.58 -40.08 5.16
C GLN A 474 36.70 -39.04 5.01
N GLN A 475 36.35 -37.76 5.06
CA GLN A 475 37.24 -36.73 5.61
C GLN A 475 36.53 -35.93 6.71
N LYS A 476 37.11 -36.02 7.90
CA LYS A 476 36.90 -35.17 9.08
C LYS A 476 38.08 -34.18 9.20
N GLY A 477 37.82 -33.02 9.77
CA GLY A 477 38.83 -32.10 10.34
C GLY A 477 38.23 -30.71 10.55
N GLN A 478 37.51 -30.42 11.65
CA GLN A 478 37.96 -30.05 13.00
C GLN A 478 38.91 -28.83 13.14
N ARG A 479 38.38 -27.86 13.92
CA ARG A 479 38.98 -27.04 14.99
C ARG A 479 39.71 -25.73 14.66
N GLY A 480 39.32 -24.70 15.41
CA GLY A 480 40.09 -23.49 15.68
C GLY A 480 39.34 -22.53 16.59
N GLY A 481 39.45 -22.71 17.91
CA GLY A 481 38.98 -21.73 18.90
C GLY A 481 40.06 -20.69 19.19
N PHE A 482 39.65 -19.49 19.60
CA PHE A 482 40.55 -18.50 20.20
C PHE A 482 39.84 -17.77 21.35
N LYS A 483 40.40 -17.94 22.56
CA LYS A 483 40.25 -17.07 23.72
C LYS A 483 41.57 -16.29 23.87
N GLY A 484 41.48 -15.02 24.24
CA GLY A 484 42.62 -14.24 24.69
C GLY A 484 42.15 -12.91 25.25
N GLY A 485 42.23 -12.75 26.57
CA GLY A 485 42.15 -11.44 27.22
C GLY A 485 43.55 -10.92 27.55
N LEU A 486 43.68 -9.63 27.84
CA LEU A 486 44.63 -9.12 28.84
C LEU A 486 44.29 -7.69 29.26
N GLN A 487 44.88 -7.33 30.40
CA GLN A 487 44.55 -6.32 31.39
C GLN A 487 45.37 -5.01 31.32
N ARG A 488 44.88 -3.96 32.04
CA ARG A 488 45.61 -2.89 32.79
C ARG A 488 46.28 -1.77 31.94
N LYS A 489 46.48 -0.50 32.38
CA LYS A 489 46.34 0.25 33.65
C LYS A 489 46.50 1.78 33.40
N LYS A 490 45.90 2.60 34.28
CA LYS A 490 46.39 3.84 34.95
C LYS A 490 46.53 5.22 34.25
N ASN A 491 45.82 6.18 34.87
CA ASN A 491 46.24 7.48 35.43
C ASN A 491 46.41 8.73 34.54
N GLY A 492 45.75 9.81 34.97
CA GLY A 492 46.09 11.22 34.68
C GLY A 492 45.02 12.17 35.23
N ALA A 493 45.37 12.93 36.27
CA ALA A 493 44.53 13.94 36.94
C ALA A 493 45.02 15.36 36.61
N SER A 494 44.22 16.36 37.02
CA SER A 494 44.42 17.84 37.03
C SER A 494 44.31 18.54 35.66
N SER A 495 43.84 19.79 35.52
CA SER A 495 43.69 20.92 36.46
C SER A 495 42.62 21.93 35.97
N SER A 496 42.07 22.64 36.95
CA SER A 496 41.42 23.96 36.89
C SER A 496 42.13 25.02 36.04
N THR A 497 41.36 25.92 35.40
CA THR A 497 41.36 27.38 35.63
C THR A 497 40.37 28.11 34.70
N SER A 498 39.46 28.88 35.30
CA SER A 498 38.86 30.10 34.71
C SER A 498 39.84 31.28 34.90
N PRO A 499 39.78 32.37 34.12
CA PRO A 499 38.89 33.54 34.37
C PRO A 499 38.19 34.05 33.08
N GLU A 500 36.99 34.63 33.14
CA GLU A 500 36.65 36.06 33.32
C GLU A 500 37.22 37.05 32.27
N ASN A 501 36.27 37.81 31.69
CA ASN A 501 36.34 39.16 31.10
C ASN A 501 37.15 39.41 29.82
N GLU A 502 36.46 39.48 28.68
CA GLU A 502 36.04 40.75 28.02
C GLU A 502 34.94 40.48 26.97
#